data_AF-A0A7Y0HYI8-F1
#
_entry.id   AF-A0A7Y0HYI8-F1
#
_cell.length_a   1.000
_cell.length_b   1.000
_cell.length_c   1.000
_cell.angle_alpha   90.00
_cell.angle_beta   90.00
_cell.angle_gamma   90.00
#
_symmetry.space_group_name_H-M   'P 1'
#
loop_
_entity.id
_entity.type
_entity.pdbx_description
1 polymer ?
#
loop_
_entity_poly.entity_id
_entity_poly.type
_entity_poly.pdbx_seq_one_letter_code
_entity_poly.pdbx_strand_id
1 'polypeptide(L)'
;MAMEISDGMLIIRDDMGCSTHAIPLDALAAWRELLGAASDVETVELIMKARDPGVIDPDTGRNAWTSAYEQLEHDRLNDLNQVRAAGLHRAFKANGALASDGRAETRRLLGLPETVSDGYESEAVEAVSLALDDETIAEADETIPATSPDVTGLESLLKAHSPQISALREQFLNDITPRITDRRNQ
;
A
#
# COMPACT_ATOMS: atom_id res chain seq x y z
N MET A 1 -3.52 -22.20 8.88
CA MET A 1 -4.14 -20.86 8.93
C MET A 1 -5.28 -20.85 7.93
N ALA A 2 -6.48 -20.39 8.29
CA ALA A 2 -7.63 -20.37 7.39
C ALA A 2 -7.90 -18.95 6.89
N MET A 3 -8.17 -18.79 5.58
CA MET A 3 -8.38 -17.50 4.93
C MET A 3 -9.63 -17.54 4.07
N GLU A 4 -10.48 -16.52 4.18
CA GLU A 4 -11.68 -16.38 3.38
C GLU A 4 -12.00 -14.90 3.13
N ILE A 5 -12.75 -14.62 2.06
CA ILE A 5 -13.37 -13.32 1.86
C ILE A 5 -14.88 -13.49 1.98
N SER A 6 -15.49 -12.74 2.91
CA SER A 6 -16.94 -12.71 3.12
C SER A 6 -17.37 -11.27 3.33
N ASP A 7 -18.48 -10.87 2.70
CA ASP A 7 -19.09 -9.54 2.88
C ASP A 7 -18.11 -8.36 2.69
N GLY A 8 -17.15 -8.49 1.78
CA GLY A 8 -16.14 -7.45 1.52
C GLY A 8 -15.04 -7.36 2.58
N MET A 9 -14.89 -8.37 3.44
CA MET A 9 -13.86 -8.48 4.45
C MET A 9 -12.96 -9.68 4.14
N LEU A 10 -11.65 -9.47 4.11
CA LEU A 10 -10.66 -10.54 4.20
C LEU A 10 -10.54 -10.96 5.66
N ILE A 11 -10.86 -12.22 5.93
CA ILE A 11 -10.81 -12.82 7.26
C ILE A 11 -9.66 -13.82 7.28
N ILE A 12 -8.71 -13.60 8.19
CA ILE A 12 -7.55 -14.45 8.40
C ILE A 12 -7.65 -15.00 9.82
N ARG A 13 -7.73 -16.32 9.95
CA ARG A 13 -7.84 -17.02 11.23
C ARG A 13 -6.61 -17.85 11.49
N ASP A 14 -6.03 -17.67 12.68
CA ASP A 14 -5.01 -18.56 13.20
C ASP A 14 -5.61 -19.96 13.47
N ASP A 15 -4.79 -21.00 13.33
CA ASP A 15 -5.16 -22.40 13.53
C ASP A 15 -5.61 -22.70 14.96
N MET A 16 -5.16 -21.89 15.92
CA MET A 16 -5.61 -21.97 17.31
C MET A 16 -6.90 -21.18 17.58
N GLY A 17 -7.47 -20.48 16.58
CA GLY A 17 -8.69 -19.70 16.69
C GLY A 17 -8.59 -18.45 17.58
N CYS A 18 -7.39 -18.13 18.07
CA CYS A 18 -7.16 -17.06 19.06
C CYS A 18 -7.02 -15.66 18.45
N SER A 19 -6.49 -15.57 17.23
CA SER A 19 -6.28 -14.30 16.53
C SER A 19 -7.00 -14.32 15.18
N THR A 20 -7.86 -13.32 14.98
CA THR A 20 -8.57 -13.09 13.73
C THR A 20 -8.18 -11.69 13.23
N HIS A 21 -7.64 -11.61 12.03
CA HIS A 21 -7.52 -10.33 11.34
C HIS A 21 -8.72 -10.21 10.40
N ALA A 22 -9.43 -9.09 10.50
CA ALA A 22 -10.52 -8.75 9.61
C ALA A 22 -10.14 -7.46 8.90
N ILE A 23 -9.82 -7.58 7.61
CA ILE A 23 -9.33 -6.48 6.77
C ILE A 23 -10.41 -6.16 5.76
N PRO A 24 -11.08 -5.00 5.86
CA PRO A 24 -11.97 -4.53 4.82
C PRO A 24 -11.25 -4.41 3.46
N LEU A 25 -11.90 -4.83 2.36
CA LEU A 25 -11.29 -4.75 1.02
C LEU A 25 -11.07 -3.31 0.55
N ASP A 26 -11.87 -2.35 1.04
CA ASP A 26 -11.68 -0.93 0.81
C ASP A 26 -10.45 -0.40 1.55
N ALA A 27 -10.22 -0.84 2.79
CA ALA A 27 -8.99 -0.57 3.53
C ALA A 27 -7.78 -1.17 2.82
N LEU A 28 -7.87 -2.42 2.34
CA LEU A 28 -6.82 -3.05 1.53
C LEU A 28 -6.51 -2.21 0.27
N ALA A 29 -7.54 -1.76 -0.44
CA ALA A 29 -7.39 -0.94 -1.63
C ALA A 29 -6.72 0.42 -1.34
N ALA A 30 -7.13 1.10 -0.26
CA ALA A 30 -6.57 2.38 0.16
C ALA A 30 -5.12 2.25 0.66
N TRP A 31 -4.84 1.24 1.49
CA TRP A 31 -3.50 1.01 2.03
C TRP A 31 -2.49 0.68 0.95
N ARG A 32 -2.89 -0.03 -0.12
CA ARG A 32 -2.00 -0.27 -1.26
C ARG A 32 -1.50 1.04 -1.87
N GLU A 33 -2.38 2.02 -2.03
CA GLU A 33 -2.03 3.34 -2.56
C GLU A 33 -1.30 4.21 -1.55
N LEU A 34 -1.62 4.15 -0.26
CA LEU A 34 -0.95 5.00 0.72
C LEU A 34 0.44 4.48 1.08
N LEU A 35 0.66 3.17 1.00
CA LEU A 35 1.95 2.56 1.29
C LEU A 35 2.80 2.37 0.06
N GLY A 36 2.24 2.41 -1.16
CA GLY A 36 3.00 2.08 -2.37
C GLY A 36 3.39 0.61 -2.42
N ALA A 37 2.46 -0.27 -2.07
CA ALA A 37 2.68 -1.71 -2.18
C ALA A 37 2.56 -2.17 -3.64
N ALA A 38 3.49 -3.02 -4.06
CA ALA A 38 3.54 -3.61 -5.39
C ALA A 38 2.37 -4.58 -5.63
N SER A 39 1.91 -5.27 -4.58
CA SER A 39 0.83 -6.27 -4.68
C SER A 39 -0.19 -6.19 -3.55
N ASP A 40 -1.36 -6.81 -3.76
CA ASP A 40 -2.38 -6.92 -2.71
C ASP A 40 -1.90 -7.84 -1.57
N VAL A 41 -1.09 -8.86 -1.87
CA VAL A 41 -0.46 -9.76 -0.89
C VAL A 41 0.49 -8.97 0.02
N GLU A 42 1.39 -8.19 -0.57
CA GLU A 42 2.29 -7.31 0.20
C GLU A 42 1.48 -6.34 1.06
N THR A 43 0.38 -5.80 0.54
CA THR A 43 -0.48 -4.90 1.31
C THR A 43 -1.05 -5.57 2.55
N VAL A 44 -1.52 -6.83 2.46
CA VAL A 44 -1.97 -7.60 3.62
C VAL A 44 -0.85 -7.75 4.64
N GLU A 45 0.35 -8.10 4.20
CA GLU A 45 1.50 -8.22 5.12
C GLU A 45 1.83 -6.92 5.83
N LEU A 46 1.82 -5.80 5.11
CA LEU A 46 2.06 -4.48 5.67
C LEU A 46 0.98 -4.11 6.69
N ILE A 47 -0.30 -4.39 6.41
CA ILE A 47 -1.41 -4.19 7.36
C ILE A 47 -1.17 -4.98 8.64
N MET A 48 -0.77 -6.25 8.52
CA MET A 48 -0.52 -7.11 9.67
C MET A 48 0.70 -6.68 10.50
N LYS A 49 1.69 -6.04 9.87
CA LYS A 49 2.95 -5.61 10.52
C LYS A 49 2.90 -4.18 11.06
N ALA A 50 1.99 -3.34 10.56
CA ALA A 50 1.95 -1.92 10.86
C ALA A 50 1.71 -1.62 12.34
N ARG A 51 2.43 -0.63 12.86
CA ARG A 51 2.28 -0.14 14.23
C ARG A 51 1.93 1.34 14.18
N ASP A 52 0.64 1.65 14.36
CA ASP A 52 0.17 3.03 14.33
C ASP A 52 0.65 3.80 15.58
N PRO A 53 1.50 4.84 15.43
CA PRO A 53 1.93 5.68 16.55
C PRO A 53 0.80 6.61 17.04
N GLY A 54 -0.31 6.72 16.30
CA GLY A 54 -1.40 7.67 16.56
C GLY A 54 -1.07 9.06 16.04
N VAL A 55 -1.54 10.09 16.77
CA VAL A 55 -1.28 11.49 16.43
C VAL A 55 0.18 11.83 16.73
N ILE A 56 0.91 12.30 15.73
CA ILE A 56 2.34 12.65 15.81
C ILE A 56 2.50 14.11 16.23
N ASP A 57 1.68 14.99 15.67
CA ASP A 57 1.66 16.40 16.02
C ASP A 57 0.24 16.79 16.47
N PRO A 58 0.03 17.05 17.78
CA PRO A 58 -1.29 17.38 18.31
C PRO A 58 -1.78 18.78 17.91
N ASP A 59 -0.89 19.71 17.55
CA ASP A 59 -1.27 21.07 17.17
C ASP A 59 -1.84 21.11 15.75
N THR A 60 -1.31 20.27 14.86
CA THR A 60 -1.74 20.17 13.46
C THR A 60 -2.64 18.98 13.17
N GLY A 61 -2.71 18.00 14.09
CA GLY A 61 -3.42 16.74 13.90
C GLY A 61 -2.72 15.78 12.94
N ARG A 62 -1.46 16.04 12.57
CA ARG A 62 -0.71 15.16 11.65
C ARG A 62 -0.49 13.79 12.27
N ASN A 63 -0.63 12.77 11.44
CA ASN A 63 -0.42 11.36 11.80
C ASN A 63 0.47 10.69 10.76
N ALA A 64 0.74 9.40 10.94
CA ALA A 64 1.61 8.63 10.05
C ALA A 64 1.19 8.67 8.57
N TRP A 65 -0.10 8.92 8.28
CA TRP A 65 -0.67 8.87 6.95
C TRP A 65 -0.65 10.20 6.21
N THR A 66 -0.43 11.32 6.90
CA THR A 66 -0.62 12.66 6.31
C THR A 66 0.25 12.87 5.07
N SER A 67 1.53 12.48 5.12
CA SER A 67 2.46 12.67 4.01
C SER A 67 2.07 11.84 2.77
N ALA A 68 1.60 10.60 2.95
CA ALA A 68 1.12 9.76 1.85
C ALA A 68 -0.14 10.33 1.19
N TYR A 69 -1.09 10.87 1.98
CA TYR A 69 -2.27 11.54 1.43
C TYR A 69 -1.89 12.80 0.65
N GLU A 70 -1.02 13.64 1.19
CA GLU A 70 -0.53 14.87 0.52
C GLU A 70 0.14 14.56 -0.81
N GLN A 71 1.00 13.53 -0.85
CA GLN A 71 1.64 13.07 -2.08
C GLN A 71 0.62 12.51 -3.07
N LEU A 72 -0.28 11.64 -2.62
CA LEU A 72 -1.26 11.00 -3.50
C LEU A 72 -2.20 12.02 -4.14
N GLU A 73 -2.65 13.03 -3.39
CA GLU A 73 -3.43 14.15 -3.92
C GLU A 73 -2.63 14.96 -4.94
N HIS A 74 -1.36 15.29 -4.63
CA HIS A 74 -0.47 16.01 -5.53
C HIS A 74 -0.24 15.26 -6.86
N ASP A 75 0.02 13.95 -6.81
CA ASP A 75 0.22 13.11 -7.98
C ASP A 75 -1.04 13.08 -8.85
N ARG A 76 -2.22 12.93 -8.22
CA ARG A 76 -3.50 12.97 -8.94
C ARG A 76 -3.79 14.31 -9.61
N LEU A 77 -3.51 15.42 -8.94
CA LEU A 77 -3.65 16.74 -9.54
C LEU A 77 -2.69 16.95 -10.70
N ASN A 78 -1.45 16.46 -10.59
CA ASN A 78 -0.48 16.50 -11.66
C ASN A 78 -0.92 15.68 -12.88
N ASP A 79 -1.41 14.46 -12.68
CA ASP A 79 -1.94 13.63 -13.77
C ASP A 79 -3.11 14.31 -14.48
N LEU A 80 -4.07 14.85 -13.72
CA LEU A 80 -5.21 15.59 -14.28
C LEU A 80 -4.76 16.83 -15.06
N ASN A 81 -3.78 17.56 -14.55
CA ASN A 81 -3.22 18.73 -15.23
C ASN A 81 -2.43 18.35 -16.48
N GLN A 82 -1.69 17.24 -16.46
CA GLN A 82 -1.01 16.70 -17.63
C GLN A 82 -2.01 16.28 -18.71
N VAL A 83 -3.11 15.61 -18.36
CA VAL A 83 -4.19 15.26 -19.30
C VAL A 83 -4.79 16.51 -19.94
N ARG A 84 -5.09 17.54 -19.13
CA ARG A 84 -5.60 18.83 -19.64
C ARG A 84 -4.58 19.53 -20.54
N ALA A 85 -3.33 19.60 -20.12
CA ALA A 85 -2.25 20.23 -20.88
C ALA A 85 -1.99 19.48 -22.19
N ALA A 86 -1.96 18.14 -22.20
CA ALA A 86 -1.83 17.33 -23.40
C ALA A 86 -2.99 17.52 -24.38
N GLY A 87 -4.20 17.78 -23.88
CA GLY A 87 -5.35 18.15 -24.70
C GLY A 87 -5.24 19.55 -25.34
N LEU A 88 -4.39 20.43 -24.81
CA LEU A 88 -4.24 21.82 -25.26
C LEU A 88 -2.90 22.10 -25.98
N HIS A 89 -1.81 21.41 -25.61
CA HIS A 89 -0.44 21.63 -26.08
C HIS A 89 0.42 20.35 -25.97
N ARG A 90 1.30 20.12 -26.96
CA ARG A 90 2.22 18.97 -26.97
C ARG A 90 3.41 19.19 -26.01
N ALA A 91 3.53 18.31 -25.01
CA ALA A 91 4.65 17.97 -24.11
C ALA A 91 5.49 19.12 -23.50
N PHE A 92 5.35 19.28 -22.18
CA PHE A 92 6.27 20.06 -21.34
C PHE A 92 7.45 19.20 -20.85
N LYS A 93 8.60 19.84 -20.61
CA LYS A 93 9.75 19.23 -19.92
C LYS A 93 9.49 19.17 -18.42
N ALA A 94 9.83 18.03 -17.80
CA ALA A 94 9.81 17.87 -16.35
C ALA A 94 10.76 18.88 -15.70
N ASN A 95 10.29 19.57 -14.67
CA ASN A 95 11.06 20.53 -13.88
C ASN A 95 10.82 20.23 -12.40
N GLY A 96 11.87 20.00 -11.62
CA GLY A 96 11.80 20.01 -10.16
C GLY A 96 12.57 18.89 -9.48
N ALA A 97 13.15 19.21 -8.32
CA ALA A 97 13.80 18.26 -7.42
C ALA A 97 12.83 17.15 -6.97
N LEU A 98 13.37 15.97 -6.66
CA LEU A 98 12.59 14.86 -6.11
C LEU A 98 11.90 15.33 -4.82
N ALA A 99 10.56 15.36 -4.82
CA ALA A 99 9.79 15.56 -3.61
C ALA A 99 10.12 14.44 -2.61
N SER A 100 10.06 14.73 -1.31
CA SER A 100 10.14 13.67 -0.30
C SER A 100 9.00 12.69 -0.50
N ASP A 101 9.31 11.39 -0.62
CA ASP A 101 8.30 10.35 -0.80
C ASP A 101 7.49 10.18 0.48
N GLY A 102 6.26 10.68 0.46
CA GLY A 102 5.29 10.59 1.55
C GLY A 102 4.89 9.15 1.87
N ARG A 103 4.91 8.23 0.90
CA ARG A 103 4.67 6.79 1.13
C ARG A 103 5.81 6.18 1.95
N ALA A 104 7.05 6.52 1.61
CA ALA A 104 8.23 6.10 2.38
C ALA A 104 8.19 6.64 3.81
N GLU A 105 7.81 7.91 3.99
CA GLU A 105 7.65 8.51 5.33
C GLU A 105 6.55 7.82 6.14
N THR A 106 5.40 7.51 5.52
CA THR A 106 4.33 6.73 6.16
C THR A 106 4.82 5.35 6.59
N ARG A 107 5.55 4.61 5.74
CA ARG A 107 6.11 3.31 6.10
C ARG A 107 7.10 3.42 7.27
N ARG A 108 7.99 4.40 7.25
CA ARG A 108 8.94 4.68 8.35
C ARG A 108 8.22 4.92 9.68
N LEU A 109 7.16 5.73 9.67
CA LEU A 109 6.38 6.07 10.87
C LEU A 109 5.56 4.89 11.42
N LEU A 110 5.12 3.98 10.55
CA LEU A 110 4.42 2.75 10.93
C LEU A 110 5.35 1.59 11.33
N GLY A 111 6.68 1.81 11.28
CA GLY A 111 7.68 0.76 11.53
C GLY A 111 7.71 -0.32 10.44
N LEU A 112 7.34 0.02 9.22
CA LEU A 112 7.30 -0.85 8.05
C LEU A 112 8.59 -0.74 7.22
N PRO A 113 8.93 -1.77 6.43
CA PRO A 113 10.03 -1.68 5.47
C PRO A 113 9.77 -0.55 4.47
N GLU A 114 10.83 0.11 4.03
CA GLU A 114 10.79 1.23 3.08
C GLU A 114 10.14 0.80 1.75
N THR A 115 9.57 1.77 1.02
CA THR A 115 9.07 1.51 -0.33
C THR A 115 10.22 1.09 -1.22
N VAL A 116 10.07 0.03 -2.00
CA VAL A 116 11.04 -0.23 -3.06
C VAL A 116 10.85 0.84 -4.12
N SER A 117 11.72 1.84 -4.11
CA SER A 117 11.63 3.02 -4.99
C SER A 117 12.00 2.69 -6.44
N ASP A 118 12.58 1.52 -6.73
CA ASP A 118 13.04 1.16 -8.07
C ASP A 118 12.89 -0.35 -8.31
N GLY A 119 12.32 -0.76 -9.45
CA GLY A 119 12.14 -2.19 -9.79
C GLY A 119 13.46 -2.97 -9.83
N TYR A 120 14.58 -2.26 -10.05
CA TYR A 120 15.93 -2.80 -9.97
C TYR A 120 16.32 -3.23 -8.54
N GLU A 121 15.88 -2.51 -7.51
CA GLU A 121 16.14 -2.90 -6.12
C GLU A 121 15.25 -4.08 -5.71
N SER A 122 14.03 -4.20 -6.24
CA SER A 122 13.20 -5.41 -6.05
C SER A 122 13.87 -6.66 -6.62
N GLU A 123 14.35 -6.59 -7.87
CA GLU A 123 15.07 -7.71 -8.50
C GLU A 123 16.39 -8.02 -7.77
N ALA A 124 17.09 -7.00 -7.24
CA ALA A 124 18.31 -7.19 -6.47
C ALA A 124 18.02 -7.84 -5.10
N VAL A 125 16.96 -7.44 -4.39
CA VAL A 125 16.55 -8.06 -3.13
C VAL A 125 16.10 -9.50 -3.36
N GLU A 126 15.31 -9.76 -4.41
CA GLU A 126 14.88 -11.11 -4.77
C GLU A 126 16.07 -12.00 -5.14
N ALA A 127 17.03 -11.49 -5.90
CA ALA A 127 18.27 -12.19 -6.24
C ALA A 127 19.16 -12.47 -5.01
N VAL A 128 19.20 -11.54 -4.03
CA VAL A 128 19.93 -11.73 -2.77
C VAL A 128 19.25 -12.78 -1.89
N SER A 129 17.92 -12.77 -1.78
CA SER A 129 17.18 -13.81 -1.06
C SER A 129 17.38 -15.19 -1.68
N LEU A 130 17.35 -15.29 -3.01
CA LEU A 130 17.62 -16.56 -3.72
C LEU A 130 19.06 -17.06 -3.53
N ALA A 131 20.02 -16.13 -3.39
CA ALA A 131 21.43 -16.47 -3.15
C ALA A 131 21.71 -16.87 -1.69
N LEU A 132 20.95 -16.34 -0.72
CA LEU A 132 21.06 -16.69 0.69
C LEU A 132 20.46 -18.07 1.02
N ASP A 133 19.50 -18.55 0.22
CA ASP A 133 18.94 -19.91 0.35
C ASP A 133 19.91 -21.02 -0.12
N ASP A 134 21.00 -20.68 -0.82
CA ASP A 134 22.03 -21.63 -1.30
C ASP A 134 23.22 -21.79 -0.32
N GLU A 135 23.35 -20.92 0.70
CA GLU A 135 24.42 -21.01 1.70
C GLU A 135 23.87 -21.42 3.07
N THR A 136 23.91 -22.72 3.37
CA THR A 136 23.57 -23.26 4.68
C THR A 136 24.47 -22.68 5.78
N ILE A 137 23.95 -21.75 6.58
CA ILE A 137 24.53 -21.37 7.87
C ILE A 137 23.47 -21.49 8.95
N ALA A 138 23.77 -22.31 9.95
CA ALA A 138 22.96 -22.58 11.11
C ALA A 138 23.26 -21.63 12.28
N GLU A 139 22.22 -21.47 13.13
CA GLU A 139 22.18 -20.97 14.52
C GLU A 139 22.15 -19.43 14.69
N ALA A 140 21.33 -18.80 15.56
CA ALA A 140 20.22 -19.19 16.44
C ALA A 140 19.49 -17.90 16.93
N ASP A 141 18.29 -18.09 17.51
CA ASP A 141 17.70 -17.30 18.61
C ASP A 141 16.84 -16.05 18.28
N GLU A 142 15.53 -16.25 18.11
CA GLU A 142 14.47 -15.96 19.11
C GLU A 142 13.11 -16.24 18.41
N THR A 143 12.53 -17.42 18.63
CA THR A 143 11.34 -17.86 17.90
C THR A 143 10.07 -17.22 18.48
N ILE A 144 9.71 -16.04 17.97
CA ILE A 144 8.29 -15.72 17.83
C ILE A 144 7.79 -16.64 16.69
N PRO A 145 6.73 -17.45 16.87
CA PRO A 145 6.16 -18.18 15.76
C PRO A 145 5.50 -17.15 14.83
N ALA A 146 6.27 -16.62 13.89
CA ALA A 146 5.74 -15.94 12.73
C ALA A 146 5.02 -17.01 11.90
N THR A 147 3.74 -17.22 12.21
CA THR A 147 2.84 -17.95 11.33
C THR A 147 2.68 -17.09 10.09
N SER A 148 3.61 -17.22 9.15
CA SER A 148 3.50 -16.60 7.84
C SER A 148 2.25 -17.19 7.17
N PRO A 149 1.36 -16.36 6.60
CA PRO A 149 0.21 -16.88 5.86
C PRO A 149 0.65 -17.83 4.75
N ASP A 150 -0.19 -18.80 4.41
CA ASP A 150 -0.03 -19.57 3.18
C ASP A 150 -0.13 -18.60 2.00
N VAL A 151 1.03 -18.15 1.52
CA VAL A 151 1.17 -17.11 0.50
C VAL A 151 0.45 -17.52 -0.79
N THR A 152 0.51 -18.80 -1.16
CA THR A 152 -0.10 -19.31 -2.39
C THR A 152 -1.63 -19.29 -2.30
N GLY A 153 -2.17 -19.69 -1.15
CA GLY A 153 -3.61 -19.62 -0.86
C GLY A 153 -4.12 -18.17 -0.84
N LEU A 154 -3.40 -17.27 -0.19
CA LEU A 154 -3.74 -15.84 -0.12
C LEU A 154 -3.70 -15.19 -1.51
N GLU A 155 -2.66 -15.43 -2.30
CA GLU A 155 -2.53 -14.89 -3.65
C GLU A 155 -3.71 -15.35 -4.53
N SER A 156 -4.04 -16.63 -4.51
CA SER A 156 -5.16 -17.19 -5.27
C SER A 156 -6.50 -16.56 -4.87
N LEU A 157 -6.70 -16.35 -3.56
CA LEU A 157 -7.91 -15.74 -3.00
C LEU A 157 -8.06 -14.27 -3.41
N LEU A 158 -6.99 -13.48 -3.28
CA LEU A 158 -6.97 -12.07 -3.67
C LEU A 158 -7.12 -11.92 -5.19
N LYS A 159 -6.48 -12.79 -5.97
CA LYS A 159 -6.60 -12.81 -7.44
C LYS A 159 -8.04 -13.03 -7.89
N ALA A 160 -8.76 -13.94 -7.24
CA ALA A 160 -10.18 -14.18 -7.52
C ALA A 160 -11.07 -12.94 -7.26
N HIS A 161 -10.66 -12.06 -6.33
CA HIS A 161 -11.38 -10.84 -5.97
C HIS A 161 -10.77 -9.55 -6.57
N SER A 162 -9.77 -9.70 -7.44
CA SER A 162 -9.06 -8.56 -8.05
C SER A 162 -9.97 -7.55 -8.76
N PRO A 163 -11.11 -7.91 -9.42
CA PRO A 163 -11.99 -6.91 -10.01
C PRO A 163 -12.64 -6.01 -8.97
N GLN A 164 -13.04 -6.58 -7.83
CA GLN A 164 -13.65 -5.83 -6.73
C GLN A 164 -12.63 -4.91 -6.06
N ILE A 165 -11.43 -5.43 -5.76
CA ILE A 165 -10.34 -4.64 -5.15
C ILE A 165 -9.93 -3.49 -6.08
N SER A 166 -9.88 -3.72 -7.39
CA SER A 166 -9.57 -2.69 -8.39
C SER A 166 -10.65 -1.61 -8.42
N ALA A 167 -11.92 -1.98 -8.41
CA ALA A 167 -13.03 -1.01 -8.37
C ALA A 167 -13.00 -0.15 -7.09
N LEU A 168 -12.74 -0.76 -5.93
CA LEU A 168 -12.61 -0.03 -4.66
C LEU A 168 -11.40 0.92 -4.66
N ARG A 169 -10.30 0.52 -5.27
CA ARG A 169 -9.12 1.38 -5.44
C ARG A 169 -9.44 2.58 -6.33
N GLU A 170 -10.09 2.36 -7.46
CA GLU A 170 -10.53 3.46 -8.33
C GLU A 170 -11.48 4.40 -7.59
N GLN A 171 -12.40 3.87 -6.79
CA GLN A 171 -13.30 4.66 -5.97
C GLN A 171 -12.52 5.51 -4.95
N PHE A 172 -11.64 4.89 -4.16
CA PHE A 172 -10.78 5.60 -3.21
C PHE A 172 -10.04 6.75 -3.88
N LEU A 173 -9.42 6.48 -5.02
CA LEU A 173 -8.65 7.46 -5.77
C LEU A 173 -9.50 8.57 -6.42
N ASN A 174 -10.79 8.35 -6.63
CA ASN A 174 -11.72 9.41 -7.03
C ASN A 174 -12.16 10.26 -5.83
N ASP A 175 -12.27 9.66 -4.65
CA ASP A 175 -12.76 10.33 -3.44
C ASP A 175 -11.70 11.28 -2.83
N ILE A 176 -10.41 10.97 -2.97
CA ILE A 176 -9.32 11.85 -2.47
C ILE A 176 -9.20 13.16 -3.25
N THR A 177 -9.68 13.22 -4.49
CA THR A 177 -9.60 14.42 -5.33
C THR A 177 -11.00 14.84 -5.75
N PRO A 178 -11.64 15.79 -5.04
CA PRO A 178 -12.97 16.26 -5.39
C PRO A 178 -12.99 16.76 -6.85
N ARG A 179 -13.84 16.16 -7.69
CA ARG A 179 -14.07 16.69 -9.04
C ARG A 179 -14.68 18.07 -8.91
N ILE A 180 -13.96 19.11 -9.35
CA ILE A 180 -14.52 20.47 -9.47
C ILE A 180 -15.72 20.36 -10.42
N THR A 181 -16.92 20.31 -9.84
CA THR A 181 -18.16 20.40 -10.59
C THR A 181 -18.37 21.88 -10.86
N ASP A 182 -18.28 22.30 -12.11
CA ASP A 182 -18.44 23.70 -12.49
C ASP A 182 -19.85 24.17 -12.10
N ARG A 183 -19.94 24.92 -10.99
CA ARG A 183 -21.19 25.48 -10.45
C ARG A 183 -21.81 26.57 -11.33
N ARG A 184 -21.22 26.89 -12.49
CA ARG A 184 -21.66 27.97 -13.39
C ARG A 184 -22.83 27.61 -14.31
N ASN A 185 -23.35 26.37 -14.26
CA ASN A 185 -24.48 25.93 -15.07
C ASN A 185 -25.72 25.51 -14.25
N GLN A 186 -25.91 26.06 -13.05
CA GLN A 186 -27.18 25.96 -12.29
C GLN A 186 -27.79 27.33 -12.06
#